data_AF-A0A923RST9-F1
#
_entry.id   AF-A0A923RST9-F1
#
_cell.length_a   1.000
_cell.length_b   1.000
_cell.length_c   1.000
_cell.angle_alpha   90.00
_cell.angle_beta   90.00
_cell.angle_gamma   90.00
#
_symmetry.space_group_name_H-M   'P 1'
#
loop_
_entity.id
_entity.type
_entity.pdbx_description
1 polymer ?
#
loop_
_entity_poly.entity_id
_entity_poly.type
_entity_poly.pdbx_seq_one_letter_code
_entity_poly.pdbx_strand_id
1 'polypeptide(L)'
;MRKREIIKQRFEEFVEALESFCPEKIRKIITEDVKGHFSNVGEAEGKDALIGVLTWKGKKMNVSRRRITNFVVRTQGEKAQQSAYVMSLIGYDNGKFLFPFEFGGKYVVSWEEQDGEWKIKEIRYDMDWEKGNTYFAKDWNFIDYKIYAGHKPMISSEYQSPWAVVLENDEELTEEEKIMENMFKYSFGLDNCDWTLHHSSYTDDIIFYAGNSVMESGACNLINNFKNTSHKEPALEHAIKIVDIQINGDEAVLYGYRIEPHRLGSKNLNRDTLHQSFYSAKYKNLLKKVDGEWKMYEIHYQSGVFFENDNGKHYVDTI
;
A
#
# COMPACT_ATOMS: atom_id res chain seq x y z
N MET A 1 15.75 19.13 4.08
CA MET A 1 14.81 17.98 4.03
C MET A 1 14.79 17.52 2.60
N ARG A 2 14.92 16.22 2.33
CA ARG A 2 14.90 15.66 0.97
C ARG A 2 13.50 15.84 0.35
N LYS A 3 13.37 15.96 -0.98
CA LYS A 3 12.08 16.14 -1.67
C LYS A 3 11.11 15.01 -1.27
N ARG A 4 11.58 13.78 -1.24
CA ARG A 4 10.80 12.61 -0.76
C ARG A 4 10.25 12.72 0.65
N GLU A 5 11.01 13.32 1.57
CA GLU A 5 10.58 13.52 2.96
C GLU A 5 9.46 14.56 3.03
N ILE A 6 9.58 15.64 2.25
CA ILE A 6 8.55 16.67 2.12
C ILE A 6 7.27 16.07 1.50
N ILE A 7 7.40 15.32 0.40
CA ILE A 7 6.25 14.69 -0.27
C ILE A 7 5.58 13.67 0.65
N LYS A 8 6.37 12.86 1.37
CA LYS A 8 5.83 11.93 2.37
C LYS A 8 5.02 12.67 3.43
N GLN A 9 5.55 13.76 3.99
CA GLN A 9 4.82 14.58 4.96
C GLN A 9 3.53 15.15 4.37
N ARG A 10 3.54 15.65 3.12
CA ARG A 10 2.33 16.14 2.44
C ARG A 10 1.30 15.04 2.20
N PHE A 11 1.74 13.82 1.89
CA PHE A 11 0.85 12.68 1.74
C PHE A 11 0.26 12.24 3.09
N GLU A 12 1.04 12.31 4.18
CA GLU A 12 0.55 12.09 5.53
C GLU A 12 -0.49 13.15 5.93
N GLU A 13 -0.28 14.43 5.57
CA GLU A 13 -1.28 15.50 5.76
C GLU A 13 -2.58 15.22 4.98
N PHE A 14 -2.49 14.70 3.74
CA PHE A 14 -3.65 14.25 2.96
C PHE A 14 -4.43 13.15 3.68
N VAL A 15 -3.72 12.12 4.15
CA VAL A 15 -4.34 10.97 4.83
C VAL A 15 -4.93 11.39 6.17
N GLU A 16 -4.27 12.26 6.94
CA GLU A 16 -4.79 12.83 8.18
C GLU A 16 -6.05 13.68 7.93
N ALA A 17 -6.09 14.43 6.83
CA ALA A 17 -7.27 15.20 6.45
C ALA A 17 -8.48 14.30 6.17
N LEU A 18 -8.26 13.16 5.52
CA LEU A 18 -9.30 12.14 5.31
C LEU A 18 -9.71 11.45 6.62
N GLU A 19 -8.76 11.18 7.52
CA GLU A 19 -9.02 10.59 8.83
C GLU A 19 -9.85 11.52 9.72
N SER A 20 -9.50 12.82 9.74
CA SER A 20 -10.15 13.85 10.55
C SER A 20 -11.40 14.48 9.91
N PHE A 21 -11.81 14.01 8.73
CA PHE A 21 -12.93 14.55 7.96
C PHE A 21 -12.81 16.07 7.71
N CYS A 22 -11.59 16.55 7.40
CA CYS A 22 -11.28 17.96 7.28
C CYS A 22 -10.93 18.34 5.81
N PRO A 23 -11.94 18.62 4.95
CA PRO A 23 -11.72 18.90 3.53
C PRO A 23 -10.85 20.14 3.28
N GLU A 24 -10.86 21.12 4.18
CA GLU A 24 -10.04 22.32 4.05
C GLU A 24 -8.53 22.05 4.16
N LYS A 25 -8.12 20.96 4.83
CA LYS A 25 -6.72 20.52 4.80
C LYS A 25 -6.35 19.97 3.42
N ILE A 26 -7.23 19.18 2.80
CA ILE A 26 -7.02 18.64 1.44
C ILE A 26 -6.92 19.80 0.43
N ARG A 27 -7.77 20.82 0.58
CA ARG A 27 -7.81 21.99 -0.32
C ARG A 27 -6.47 22.70 -0.46
N LYS A 28 -5.63 22.67 0.58
CA LYS A 28 -4.32 23.34 0.63
C LYS A 28 -3.20 22.58 -0.07
N ILE A 29 -3.35 21.28 -0.25
CA ILE A 29 -2.29 20.38 -0.75
C ILE A 29 -2.55 19.87 -2.17
N ILE A 30 -3.61 20.35 -2.82
CA ILE A 30 -4.00 19.99 -4.19
C ILE A 30 -3.88 21.22 -5.12
N THR A 31 -3.58 20.97 -6.39
CA THR A 31 -3.56 22.00 -7.43
C THR A 31 -4.99 22.45 -7.76
N GLU A 32 -5.15 23.58 -8.46
CA GLU A 32 -6.49 24.05 -8.87
C GLU A 32 -7.15 23.11 -9.88
N ASP A 33 -6.36 22.55 -10.79
CA ASP A 33 -6.75 21.65 -11.88
C ASP A 33 -6.56 20.15 -11.55
N VAL A 34 -6.54 19.82 -10.26
CA VAL A 34 -6.31 18.46 -9.77
C VAL A 34 -7.30 17.45 -10.37
N LYS A 35 -6.83 16.24 -10.65
CA LYS A 35 -7.66 15.12 -11.14
C LYS A 35 -7.76 14.01 -10.10
N GLY A 36 -8.91 13.37 -10.03
CA GLY A 36 -9.18 12.24 -9.13
C GLY A 36 -9.80 11.08 -9.88
N HIS A 37 -9.28 9.87 -9.68
CA HIS A 37 -9.82 8.63 -10.22
C HIS A 37 -9.90 7.59 -9.10
N PHE A 38 -11.09 7.35 -8.58
CA PHE A 38 -11.30 6.46 -7.43
C PHE A 38 -12.28 5.36 -7.81
N SER A 39 -11.90 4.11 -7.58
CA SER A 39 -12.79 3.00 -7.92
C SER A 39 -14.09 3.01 -7.09
N ASN A 40 -14.03 3.50 -5.86
CA ASN A 40 -15.14 3.52 -4.91
C ASN A 40 -16.02 4.78 -4.99
N VAL A 41 -15.47 5.95 -5.33
CA VAL A 41 -16.23 7.23 -5.32
C VAL A 41 -16.32 7.93 -6.69
N GLY A 42 -15.71 7.37 -7.73
CA GLY A 42 -15.76 7.87 -9.10
C GLY A 42 -14.64 8.84 -9.45
N GLU A 43 -14.85 9.60 -10.52
CA GLU A 43 -13.86 10.53 -11.08
C GLU A 43 -14.20 11.99 -10.73
N ALA A 44 -13.18 12.84 -10.62
CA ALA A 44 -13.33 14.26 -10.32
C ALA A 44 -12.26 15.10 -11.06
N GLU A 45 -12.65 16.30 -11.48
CA GLU A 45 -11.74 17.28 -12.09
C GLU A 45 -11.94 18.65 -11.44
N GLY A 46 -10.84 19.24 -11.01
CA GLY A 46 -10.81 20.49 -10.28
C GLY A 46 -10.99 20.32 -8.77
N LYS A 47 -10.48 21.31 -8.05
CA LYS A 47 -10.40 21.35 -6.58
C LYS A 47 -11.73 21.05 -5.88
N ASP A 48 -12.82 21.72 -6.27
CA ASP A 48 -14.12 21.55 -5.61
C ASP A 48 -14.76 20.18 -5.86
N ALA A 49 -14.63 19.66 -7.08
CA ALA A 49 -15.14 18.32 -7.41
C ALA A 49 -14.39 17.24 -6.61
N LEU A 50 -13.06 17.35 -6.52
CA LEU A 50 -12.24 16.41 -5.77
C LEU A 50 -12.62 16.39 -4.28
N ILE A 51 -12.76 17.58 -3.68
CA ILE A 51 -13.22 17.69 -2.29
C ILE A 51 -14.61 17.06 -2.12
N GLY A 52 -15.52 17.29 -3.07
CA GLY A 52 -16.87 16.72 -3.05
C GLY A 52 -16.92 15.19 -3.08
N VAL A 53 -16.03 14.53 -3.83
CA VAL A 53 -15.97 13.05 -3.88
C VAL A 53 -15.26 12.44 -2.66
N LEU A 54 -14.23 13.11 -2.13
CA LEU A 54 -13.47 12.64 -0.97
C LEU A 54 -14.16 12.88 0.37
N THR A 55 -15.07 13.84 0.43
CA THR A 55 -15.79 14.16 1.67
C THR A 55 -16.72 13.02 2.07
N TRP A 56 -16.61 12.56 3.31
CA TRP A 56 -17.48 11.53 3.86
C TRP A 56 -18.94 12.00 3.92
N LYS A 57 -19.81 11.31 3.19
CA LYS A 57 -21.25 11.63 3.08
C LYS A 57 -22.12 10.84 4.05
N GLY A 58 -21.55 9.80 4.67
CA GLY A 58 -22.26 8.93 5.60
C GLY A 58 -22.58 9.60 6.93
N LYS A 59 -23.14 8.81 7.85
CA LYS A 59 -23.34 9.23 9.25
C LYS A 59 -22.02 9.75 9.83
N LYS A 60 -22.06 10.75 10.72
CA LYS A 60 -20.87 11.20 11.46
C LYS A 60 -20.25 10.04 12.24
N MET A 61 -18.98 9.77 11.96
CA MET A 61 -18.17 8.72 12.57
C MET A 61 -17.35 9.32 13.71
N ASN A 62 -17.08 8.52 14.74
CA ASN A 62 -16.25 8.92 15.89
C ASN A 62 -15.04 8.00 16.10
N VAL A 63 -14.86 7.02 15.21
CA VAL A 63 -13.64 6.25 15.04
C VAL A 63 -13.20 6.42 13.59
N SER A 64 -11.95 6.81 13.39
CA SER A 64 -11.33 6.95 12.08
C SER A 64 -9.84 6.73 12.24
N ARG A 65 -9.26 5.87 11.42
CA ARG A 65 -7.83 5.59 11.38
C ARG A 65 -7.42 5.19 9.98
N ARG A 66 -6.34 5.75 9.48
CA ARG A 66 -5.72 5.34 8.22
C ARG A 66 -4.24 5.06 8.44
N ARG A 67 -3.76 3.93 7.93
CA ARG A 67 -2.35 3.54 8.02
C ARG A 67 -1.77 3.42 6.64
N ILE A 68 -0.69 4.14 6.40
CA ILE A 68 0.05 4.11 5.14
C ILE A 68 1.14 3.05 5.24
N THR A 69 1.28 2.24 4.19
CA THR A 69 2.36 1.26 4.03
C THR A 69 2.89 1.32 2.60
N ASN A 70 3.99 0.61 2.32
CA ASN A 70 4.56 0.50 0.98
C ASN A 70 4.77 1.84 0.26
N PHE A 71 5.16 2.88 1.00
CA PHE A 71 5.38 4.21 0.44
C PHE A 71 6.63 4.22 -0.43
N VAL A 72 6.46 4.57 -1.70
CA VAL A 72 7.54 4.82 -2.65
C VAL A 72 7.26 6.17 -3.31
N VAL A 73 8.29 7.00 -3.43
CA VAL A 73 8.23 8.22 -4.22
C VAL A 73 9.53 8.35 -5.01
N ARG A 74 9.38 8.69 -6.28
CA ARG A 74 10.46 9.04 -7.19
C ARG A 74 10.24 10.46 -7.70
N THR A 75 11.30 11.24 -7.77
CA THR A 75 11.29 12.67 -8.10
C THR A 75 12.18 12.94 -9.30
N GLN A 76 11.81 13.93 -10.12
CA GLN A 76 12.63 14.45 -11.21
C GLN A 76 12.27 15.90 -11.48
N GLY A 77 13.17 16.82 -11.13
CA GLY A 77 12.91 18.25 -11.21
C GLY A 77 11.74 18.65 -10.32
N GLU A 78 10.74 19.30 -10.91
CA GLU A 78 9.52 19.80 -10.25
C GLU A 78 8.36 18.79 -10.29
N LYS A 79 8.63 17.52 -10.61
CA LYS A 79 7.62 16.45 -10.68
C LYS A 79 7.99 15.29 -9.78
N ALA A 80 6.98 14.61 -9.26
CA ALA A 80 7.17 13.35 -8.56
C ALA A 80 6.00 12.39 -8.80
N GLN A 81 6.30 11.09 -8.73
CA GLN A 81 5.30 10.03 -8.78
C GLN A 81 5.44 9.17 -7.53
N GLN A 82 4.31 8.95 -6.86
CA GLN A 82 4.25 8.27 -5.58
C GLN A 82 3.26 7.11 -5.62
N SER A 83 3.58 6.01 -4.95
CA SER A 83 2.63 4.94 -4.64
C SER A 83 2.62 4.67 -3.14
N ALA A 84 1.47 4.29 -2.59
CA ALA A 84 1.37 3.83 -1.21
C ALA A 84 0.10 3.03 -0.99
N TYR A 85 0.14 2.09 -0.07
CA TYR A 85 -1.01 1.29 0.34
C TYR A 85 -1.63 1.91 1.58
N VAL A 86 -2.94 1.79 1.72
CA VAL A 86 -3.69 2.37 2.83
C VAL A 86 -4.62 1.33 3.45
N MET A 87 -4.56 1.22 4.78
CA MET A 87 -5.51 0.44 5.56
C MET A 87 -6.37 1.40 6.36
N SER A 88 -7.66 1.42 6.07
CA SER A 88 -8.62 2.35 6.65
C SER A 88 -9.59 1.62 7.58
N LEU A 89 -9.83 2.23 8.73
CA LEU A 89 -10.89 1.89 9.67
C LEU A 89 -11.73 3.14 9.89
N ILE A 90 -13.02 3.05 9.61
CA ILE A 90 -14.01 4.06 9.96
C ILE A 90 -15.08 3.38 10.81
N GLY A 91 -15.60 4.05 11.84
CA GLY A 91 -16.60 3.42 12.68
C GLY A 91 -17.39 4.35 13.56
N TYR A 92 -18.45 3.78 14.12
CA TYR A 92 -19.26 4.39 15.15
C TYR A 92 -19.13 3.57 16.43
N ASP A 93 -18.56 4.15 17.48
CA ASP A 93 -18.55 3.61 18.84
C ASP A 93 -19.64 4.32 19.66
N ASN A 94 -20.61 3.58 20.19
CA ASN A 94 -21.66 4.11 21.05
C ASN A 94 -21.38 3.94 22.56
N GLY A 95 -20.15 3.56 22.93
CA GLY A 95 -19.72 3.26 24.29
C GLY A 95 -20.00 1.82 24.73
N LYS A 96 -20.77 1.03 23.97
CA LYS A 96 -21.05 -0.39 24.22
C LYS A 96 -20.54 -1.28 23.09
N PHE A 97 -20.81 -0.87 21.85
CA PHE A 97 -20.44 -1.59 20.64
C PHE A 97 -19.68 -0.67 19.69
N LEU A 98 -18.61 -1.22 19.11
CA LEU A 98 -17.99 -0.67 17.92
C LEU A 98 -18.71 -1.24 16.69
N PHE A 99 -19.17 -0.37 15.81
CA PHE A 99 -19.63 -0.74 14.47
C PHE A 99 -18.53 -0.30 13.50
N PRO A 100 -17.67 -1.22 13.03
CA PRO A 100 -16.57 -0.88 12.14
C PRO A 100 -16.95 -1.07 10.67
N PHE A 101 -16.35 -0.26 9.83
CA PHE A 101 -16.21 -0.44 8.40
C PHE A 101 -14.72 -0.30 8.07
N GLU A 102 -14.15 -1.36 7.51
CA GLU A 102 -12.74 -1.43 7.13
C GLU A 102 -12.63 -1.54 5.62
N PHE A 103 -11.64 -0.88 5.03
CA PHE A 103 -11.32 -1.00 3.62
C PHE A 103 -9.84 -0.70 3.42
N GLY A 104 -9.28 -1.24 2.35
CA GLY A 104 -7.90 -0.99 1.96
C GLY A 104 -7.73 -0.92 0.46
N GLY A 105 -6.53 -0.53 0.06
CA GLY A 105 -6.24 -0.28 -1.34
C GLY A 105 -4.99 0.53 -1.53
N LYS A 106 -4.75 0.92 -2.77
CA LYS A 106 -3.49 1.58 -3.17
C LYS A 106 -3.73 2.90 -3.86
N TYR A 107 -2.94 3.87 -3.47
CA TYR A 107 -2.83 5.16 -4.11
C TYR A 107 -1.68 5.17 -5.10
N VAL A 108 -1.91 5.85 -6.22
CA VAL A 108 -0.87 6.40 -7.09
C VAL A 108 -1.13 7.90 -7.20
N VAL A 109 -0.13 8.71 -6.88
CA VAL A 109 -0.26 10.16 -6.77
C VAL A 109 0.81 10.85 -7.59
N SER A 110 0.38 11.71 -8.50
CA SER A 110 1.26 12.58 -9.28
C SER A 110 1.36 13.92 -8.55
N TRP A 111 2.60 14.38 -8.35
CA TRP A 111 2.91 15.62 -7.65
C TRP A 111 3.58 16.62 -8.57
N GLU A 112 3.31 17.90 -8.36
CA GLU A 112 4.03 19.01 -8.97
C GLU A 112 4.47 20.03 -7.93
N GLU A 113 5.67 20.58 -8.09
CA GLU A 113 6.16 21.69 -7.30
C GLU A 113 5.62 23.00 -7.90
N GLN A 114 4.93 23.80 -7.10
CA GLN A 114 4.42 25.13 -7.48
C GLN A 114 4.87 26.14 -6.44
N ASP A 115 5.61 27.17 -6.86
CA ASP A 115 6.09 28.25 -5.98
C ASP A 115 6.84 27.74 -4.72
N GLY A 116 7.59 26.64 -4.87
CA GLY A 116 8.33 26.01 -3.77
C GLY A 116 7.49 25.06 -2.89
N GLU A 117 6.24 24.78 -3.25
CA GLU A 117 5.36 23.86 -2.55
C GLU A 117 4.97 22.66 -3.41
N TRP A 118 5.18 21.44 -2.89
CA TRP A 118 4.67 20.22 -3.50
C TRP A 118 3.16 20.11 -3.31
N LYS A 119 2.44 19.99 -4.43
CA LYS A 119 0.99 19.80 -4.47
C LYS A 119 0.62 18.58 -5.29
N ILE A 120 -0.47 17.95 -4.90
CA ILE A 120 -1.07 16.83 -5.60
C ILE A 120 -1.75 17.34 -6.88
N LYS A 121 -1.29 16.81 -8.01
CA LYS A 121 -1.85 17.07 -9.34
C LYS A 121 -2.87 16.03 -9.77
N GLU A 122 -2.66 14.78 -9.38
CA GLU A 122 -3.54 13.68 -9.73
C GLU A 122 -3.53 12.61 -8.65
N ILE A 123 -4.70 12.07 -8.33
CA ILE A 123 -4.88 10.95 -7.40
C ILE A 123 -5.59 9.82 -8.14
N ARG A 124 -4.99 8.63 -8.10
CA ARG A 124 -5.60 7.38 -8.52
C ARG A 124 -5.70 6.46 -7.31
N TYR A 125 -6.84 5.80 -7.15
CA TYR A 125 -7.08 4.88 -6.05
C TYR A 125 -7.89 3.68 -6.52
N ASP A 126 -7.33 2.50 -6.28
CA ASP A 126 -8.01 1.23 -6.40
C ASP A 126 -8.25 0.65 -5.01
N MET A 127 -9.48 0.17 -4.79
CA MET A 127 -9.93 -0.43 -3.54
C MET A 127 -9.77 -1.93 -3.67
N ASP A 128 -8.87 -2.49 -2.86
CA ASP A 128 -8.48 -3.89 -2.99
C ASP A 128 -9.34 -4.81 -2.12
N TRP A 129 -9.92 -4.29 -1.04
CA TRP A 129 -10.85 -5.02 -0.18
C TRP A 129 -11.70 -4.09 0.69
N GLU A 130 -12.84 -4.62 1.12
CA GLU A 130 -13.73 -4.03 2.13
C GLU A 130 -14.26 -5.10 3.11
N LYS A 131 -14.58 -4.68 4.34
CA LYS A 131 -15.12 -5.55 5.39
C LYS A 131 -15.95 -4.75 6.40
N GLY A 132 -16.92 -5.41 7.01
CA GLY A 132 -17.73 -4.82 8.09
C GLY A 132 -18.96 -4.08 7.57
N ASN A 133 -19.30 -2.95 8.20
CA ASN A 133 -20.57 -2.28 8.00
C ASN A 133 -20.58 -1.35 6.77
N THR A 134 -20.70 -1.94 5.58
CA THR A 134 -20.76 -1.22 4.30
C THR A 134 -21.93 -0.25 4.18
N TYR A 135 -22.98 -0.38 5.01
CA TYR A 135 -24.10 0.58 5.04
C TYR A 135 -23.64 2.02 5.35
N PHE A 136 -22.52 2.19 6.07
CA PHE A 136 -21.95 3.50 6.34
C PHE A 136 -21.45 4.21 5.08
N ALA A 137 -21.08 3.45 4.05
CA ALA A 137 -20.60 3.92 2.77
C ALA A 137 -21.53 3.45 1.62
N LYS A 138 -22.85 3.46 1.85
CA LYS A 138 -23.86 2.97 0.90
C LYS A 138 -23.82 3.60 -0.50
N ASP A 139 -23.23 4.78 -0.63
CA ASP A 139 -23.11 5.53 -1.89
C ASP A 139 -21.78 5.22 -2.62
N TRP A 140 -20.96 4.30 -2.10
CA TRP A 140 -19.74 3.84 -2.75
C TRP A 140 -20.02 2.69 -3.71
N ASN A 141 -19.15 2.57 -4.72
CA ASN A 141 -19.03 1.38 -5.54
C ASN A 141 -18.10 0.39 -4.80
N PHE A 142 -18.68 -0.73 -4.37
CA PHE A 142 -17.94 -1.83 -3.72
C PHE A 142 -17.38 -2.83 -4.72
N ILE A 143 -16.54 -3.74 -4.24
CA ILE A 143 -15.92 -4.76 -5.10
C ILE A 143 -17.00 -5.69 -5.65
N ASP A 144 -17.05 -5.80 -6.97
CA ASP A 144 -17.77 -6.86 -7.65
C ASP A 144 -16.86 -8.09 -7.76
N TYR A 145 -17.04 -9.02 -6.83
CA TYR A 145 -16.28 -10.27 -6.75
C TYR A 145 -16.41 -11.19 -7.99
N LYS A 146 -17.22 -10.83 -8.99
CA LYS A 146 -17.39 -11.59 -10.24
C LYS A 146 -16.48 -11.13 -11.37
N ILE A 147 -15.87 -9.95 -11.25
CA ILE A 147 -15.01 -9.38 -12.29
C ILE A 147 -13.57 -9.26 -11.80
N TYR A 148 -12.63 -9.36 -12.74
CA TYR A 148 -11.24 -9.08 -12.48
C TYR A 148 -11.05 -7.65 -11.96
N ALA A 149 -10.13 -7.45 -11.01
CA ALA A 149 -9.91 -6.19 -10.28
C ALA A 149 -11.08 -5.72 -9.39
N GLY A 150 -12.24 -6.39 -9.42
CA GLY A 150 -13.41 -6.00 -8.62
C GLY A 150 -14.15 -4.75 -9.12
N HIS A 151 -13.52 -3.93 -9.94
CA HIS A 151 -14.06 -2.69 -10.50
C HIS A 151 -13.29 -2.34 -11.79
N LYS A 152 -13.69 -1.26 -12.48
CA LYS A 152 -12.84 -0.66 -13.52
C LYS A 152 -11.51 -0.25 -12.88
N PRO A 153 -10.34 -0.76 -13.31
CA PRO A 153 -9.06 -0.34 -12.75
C PRO A 153 -8.85 1.17 -12.95
N MET A 154 -8.46 1.86 -11.88
CA MET A 154 -8.07 3.27 -11.92
C MET A 154 -6.56 3.44 -12.03
N ILE A 155 -5.80 2.39 -11.75
CA ILE A 155 -4.34 2.34 -11.86
C ILE A 155 -3.93 1.36 -12.96
N SER A 156 -3.07 1.82 -13.86
CA SER A 156 -2.31 1.00 -14.81
C SER A 156 -0.83 1.18 -14.46
N SER A 157 -0.26 0.17 -13.83
CA SER A 157 1.12 0.19 -13.31
C SER A 157 2.14 0.57 -14.39
N GLU A 158 1.95 0.07 -15.60
CA GLU A 158 2.83 0.25 -16.76
C GLU A 158 2.95 1.72 -17.21
N TYR A 159 1.99 2.56 -16.84
CA TYR A 159 1.95 3.98 -17.22
C TYR A 159 2.04 4.93 -16.03
N GLN A 160 1.63 4.48 -14.83
CA GLN A 160 1.35 5.37 -13.71
C GLN A 160 2.15 5.02 -12.45
N SER A 161 2.79 3.85 -12.40
CA SER A 161 3.65 3.53 -11.26
C SER A 161 4.81 4.54 -11.14
N PRO A 162 5.39 4.72 -9.93
CA PRO A 162 6.56 5.58 -9.75
C PRO A 162 7.69 5.29 -10.74
N TRP A 163 7.91 4.00 -11.02
CA TRP A 163 8.97 3.52 -11.89
C TRP A 163 8.67 3.71 -13.38
N ALA A 164 7.39 3.81 -13.78
CA ALA A 164 7.00 4.07 -15.16
C ALA A 164 7.03 5.57 -15.51
N VAL A 165 6.61 6.43 -14.57
CA VAL A 165 6.53 7.88 -14.80
C VAL A 165 7.87 8.57 -14.59
N VAL A 166 8.60 8.19 -13.54
CA VAL A 166 9.89 8.78 -13.18
C VAL A 166 10.98 7.72 -13.32
N LEU A 167 11.51 7.61 -14.54
CA LEU A 167 12.53 6.62 -14.89
C LEU A 167 13.83 6.87 -14.13
N GLU A 168 14.30 8.12 -14.13
CA GLU A 168 15.51 8.55 -13.43
C GLU A 168 15.13 9.33 -12.18
N ASN A 169 15.54 8.82 -11.02
CA ASN A 169 15.33 9.50 -9.75
C ASN A 169 16.43 10.54 -9.54
N ASP A 170 16.06 11.81 -9.35
CA ASP A 170 17.02 12.89 -9.12
C ASP A 170 17.49 13.00 -7.66
N GLU A 171 16.97 12.14 -6.79
CA GLU A 171 17.43 11.97 -5.41
C GLU A 171 18.24 10.68 -5.24
N GLU A 172 19.38 10.79 -4.56
CA GLU A 172 20.14 9.63 -4.13
C GLU A 172 19.45 8.94 -2.95
N LEU A 173 19.28 7.63 -3.06
CA LEU A 173 18.67 6.79 -2.03
C LEU A 173 19.76 6.16 -1.17
N THR A 174 19.50 6.00 0.14
CA THR A 174 20.33 5.14 0.97
C THR A 174 20.16 3.68 0.55
N GLU A 175 21.08 2.81 0.97
CA GLU A 175 21.01 1.38 0.64
C GLU A 175 19.76 0.73 1.23
N GLU A 176 19.37 1.10 2.45
CA GLU A 176 18.12 0.67 3.08
C GLU A 176 16.90 1.10 2.27
N GLU A 177 16.88 2.36 1.79
CA GLU A 177 15.78 2.86 0.97
C GLU A 177 15.67 2.13 -0.36
N LYS A 178 16.80 1.78 -0.99
CA LYS A 178 16.82 0.97 -2.23
C LYS A 178 16.28 -0.45 -1.98
N ILE A 179 16.65 -1.07 -0.86
CA ILE A 179 16.16 -2.40 -0.46
C ILE A 179 14.65 -2.36 -0.14
N MET A 180 14.18 -1.33 0.58
CA MET A 180 12.76 -1.12 0.84
C MET A 180 11.97 -0.91 -0.46
N GLU A 181 12.48 -0.05 -1.35
CA GLU A 181 11.86 0.21 -2.64
C GLU A 181 11.80 -1.06 -3.50
N ASN A 182 12.83 -1.93 -3.46
CA ASN A 182 12.79 -3.24 -4.12
C ASN A 182 11.64 -4.13 -3.60
N MET A 183 11.44 -4.21 -2.27
CA MET A 183 10.33 -4.97 -1.69
C MET A 183 8.96 -4.41 -2.07
N PHE A 184 8.84 -3.08 -2.12
CA PHE A 184 7.58 -2.43 -2.49
C PHE A 184 7.33 -2.50 -4.00
N LYS A 185 8.38 -2.52 -4.84
CA LYS A 185 8.30 -2.80 -6.27
C LYS A 185 7.78 -4.21 -6.54
N TYR A 186 8.30 -5.20 -5.81
CA TYR A 186 7.82 -6.58 -5.88
C TYR A 186 6.32 -6.67 -5.60
N SER A 187 5.88 -6.01 -4.52
CA SER A 187 4.49 -6.01 -4.08
C SER A 187 3.58 -5.28 -5.07
N PHE A 188 3.98 -4.07 -5.49
CA PHE A 188 3.20 -3.26 -6.42
C PHE A 188 3.04 -3.92 -7.79
N GLY A 189 4.12 -4.50 -8.34
CA GLY A 189 4.04 -5.21 -9.61
C GLY A 189 3.13 -6.44 -9.54
N LEU A 190 3.23 -7.23 -8.46
CA LEU A 190 2.36 -8.39 -8.23
C LEU A 190 0.88 -7.98 -8.15
N ASP A 191 0.59 -6.96 -7.34
CA ASP A 191 -0.77 -6.54 -7.01
C ASP A 191 -1.51 -5.84 -8.13
N ASN A 192 -0.77 -5.41 -9.17
CA ASN A 192 -1.33 -4.82 -10.39
C ASN A 192 -1.16 -5.75 -11.60
N CYS A 193 -0.64 -6.97 -11.41
CA CYS A 193 -0.29 -7.90 -12.49
C CYS A 193 0.66 -7.32 -13.55
N ASP A 194 1.50 -6.36 -13.16
CA ASP A 194 2.62 -5.84 -13.96
C ASP A 194 3.83 -6.75 -13.77
N TRP A 195 3.86 -7.81 -14.56
CA TRP A 195 4.85 -8.88 -14.42
C TRP A 195 6.27 -8.43 -14.75
N THR A 196 6.42 -7.39 -15.58
CA THR A 196 7.73 -6.80 -15.90
C THR A 196 8.27 -6.06 -14.69
N LEU A 197 7.45 -5.20 -14.07
CA LEU A 197 7.84 -4.50 -12.85
C LEU A 197 8.09 -5.46 -11.70
N HIS A 198 7.23 -6.46 -11.53
CA HIS A 198 7.37 -7.50 -10.53
C HIS A 198 8.69 -8.27 -10.69
N HIS A 199 8.98 -8.78 -11.90
CA HIS A 199 10.22 -9.49 -12.23
C HIS A 199 11.47 -8.66 -11.95
N SER A 200 11.42 -7.36 -12.23
CA SER A 200 12.56 -6.46 -11.99
C SER A 200 13.00 -6.36 -10.52
N SER A 201 12.26 -6.96 -9.59
CA SER A 201 12.59 -6.95 -8.15
C SER A 201 13.45 -8.14 -7.70
N TYR A 202 13.63 -9.17 -8.54
CA TYR A 202 14.37 -10.37 -8.19
C TYR A 202 15.22 -10.90 -9.34
N THR A 203 16.10 -11.84 -9.05
CA THR A 203 16.97 -12.48 -10.05
C THR A 203 16.27 -13.63 -10.77
N ASP A 204 16.76 -14.01 -11.94
CA ASP A 204 16.18 -15.10 -12.74
C ASP A 204 16.22 -16.46 -12.03
N ASP A 205 17.22 -16.64 -11.16
CA ASP A 205 17.45 -17.83 -10.32
C ASP A 205 16.75 -17.77 -8.95
N ILE A 206 15.81 -16.84 -8.73
CA ILE A 206 15.04 -16.68 -7.49
C ILE A 206 14.48 -18.00 -6.94
N ILE A 207 14.57 -18.20 -5.63
CA ILE A 207 13.90 -19.31 -4.94
C ILE A 207 12.86 -18.77 -3.98
N PHE A 208 11.62 -19.25 -4.10
CA PHE A 208 10.54 -18.91 -3.20
C PHE A 208 10.24 -20.07 -2.25
N TYR A 209 10.41 -19.83 -0.96
CA TYR A 209 10.10 -20.77 0.11
C TYR A 209 8.77 -20.40 0.78
N ALA A 210 7.89 -21.40 0.93
CA ALA A 210 6.69 -21.31 1.76
C ALA A 210 6.87 -22.24 2.97
N GLY A 211 7.06 -21.65 4.15
CA GLY A 211 7.56 -22.37 5.33
C GLY A 211 8.94 -22.96 5.04
N ASN A 212 9.10 -24.27 5.26
CA ASN A 212 10.37 -24.97 5.06
C ASN A 212 10.50 -25.65 3.68
N SER A 213 9.56 -25.41 2.76
CA SER A 213 9.53 -26.06 1.45
C SER A 213 9.76 -25.04 0.34
N VAL A 214 10.54 -25.44 -0.67
CA VAL A 214 10.61 -24.69 -1.93
C VAL A 214 9.24 -24.76 -2.59
N MET A 215 8.59 -23.61 -2.73
CA MET A 215 7.32 -23.48 -3.42
C MET A 215 7.56 -23.31 -4.92
N GLU A 216 8.49 -22.41 -5.29
CA GLU A 216 8.88 -22.18 -6.68
C GLU A 216 10.39 -21.93 -6.79
N SER A 217 10.95 -22.30 -7.94
CA SER A 217 12.34 -22.01 -8.29
C SER A 217 12.43 -21.49 -9.72
N GLY A 218 13.12 -20.37 -9.89
CA GLY A 218 13.25 -19.64 -11.14
C GLY A 218 12.12 -18.63 -11.35
N ALA A 219 12.47 -17.47 -11.91
CA ALA A 219 11.56 -16.34 -12.10
C ALA A 219 10.30 -16.70 -12.91
N CYS A 220 10.47 -17.50 -13.97
CA CYS A 220 9.34 -17.92 -14.82
C CYS A 220 8.29 -18.72 -14.03
N ASN A 221 8.73 -19.67 -13.20
CA ASN A 221 7.82 -20.48 -12.39
C ASN A 221 7.15 -19.64 -11.30
N LEU A 222 7.90 -18.75 -10.65
CA LEU A 222 7.37 -17.81 -9.66
C LEU A 222 6.25 -16.94 -10.24
N ILE A 223 6.46 -16.36 -11.43
CA ILE A 223 5.44 -15.55 -12.13
C ILE A 223 4.22 -16.40 -12.50
N ASN A 224 4.41 -17.63 -12.97
CA ASN A 224 3.28 -18.52 -13.32
C ASN A 224 2.43 -18.86 -12.08
N ASN A 225 3.08 -19.14 -10.95
CA ASN A 225 2.38 -19.33 -9.67
C ASN A 225 1.58 -18.08 -9.28
N PHE A 226 2.18 -16.89 -9.39
CA PHE A 226 1.50 -15.66 -9.02
C PHE A 226 0.35 -15.27 -9.95
N LYS A 227 0.47 -15.50 -11.26
CA LYS A 227 -0.65 -15.38 -12.21
C LYS A 227 -1.81 -16.29 -11.82
N ASN A 228 -1.52 -17.53 -11.42
CA ASN A 228 -2.56 -18.46 -10.97
C ASN A 228 -3.23 -17.98 -9.66
N THR A 229 -2.48 -17.35 -8.75
CA THR A 229 -3.05 -16.83 -7.50
C THR A 229 -3.84 -15.53 -7.70
N SER A 230 -3.40 -14.63 -8.58
CA SER A 230 -4.09 -13.34 -8.81
C SER A 230 -5.47 -13.50 -9.44
N HIS A 231 -5.76 -14.64 -10.07
CA HIS A 231 -7.10 -14.96 -10.58
C HIS A 231 -8.07 -15.50 -9.53
N LYS A 232 -7.62 -15.81 -8.31
CA LYS A 232 -8.49 -16.38 -7.26
C LYS A 232 -9.20 -15.31 -6.44
N GLU A 233 -8.79 -14.06 -6.58
CA GLU A 233 -9.28 -12.94 -5.79
C GLU A 233 -9.49 -11.73 -6.71
N PRO A 234 -10.46 -10.84 -6.44
CA PRO A 234 -10.67 -9.69 -7.31
C PRO A 234 -9.45 -8.77 -7.33
N ALA A 235 -8.81 -8.57 -6.17
CA ALA A 235 -7.63 -7.74 -6.02
C ALA A 235 -6.73 -8.27 -4.89
N LEU A 236 -5.46 -7.88 -4.96
CA LEU A 236 -4.41 -8.23 -3.99
C LEU A 236 -3.86 -6.95 -3.36
N GLU A 237 -3.48 -7.05 -2.08
CA GLU A 237 -2.78 -5.99 -1.36
C GLU A 237 -1.72 -6.60 -0.44
N HIS A 238 -0.48 -6.68 -0.91
CA HIS A 238 0.70 -7.09 -0.14
C HIS A 238 1.25 -5.91 0.68
N ALA A 239 0.44 -5.40 1.62
CA ALA A 239 0.88 -4.38 2.57
C ALA A 239 1.91 -4.97 3.55
N ILE A 240 3.09 -4.34 3.65
CA ILE A 240 4.23 -4.87 4.41
C ILE A 240 4.79 -3.80 5.35
N LYS A 241 4.95 -4.17 6.61
CA LYS A 241 5.78 -3.45 7.57
C LYS A 241 7.20 -3.97 7.47
N ILE A 242 8.16 -3.12 7.11
CA ILE A 242 9.59 -3.45 7.22
C ILE A 242 9.98 -3.37 8.70
N VAL A 243 10.66 -4.41 9.19
CA VAL A 243 11.01 -4.58 10.60
C VAL A 243 12.49 -4.40 10.82
N ASP A 244 13.30 -4.95 9.91
CA ASP A 244 14.75 -4.89 9.99
C ASP A 244 15.37 -5.06 8.59
N ILE A 245 16.53 -4.44 8.38
CA ILE A 245 17.35 -4.58 7.18
C ILE A 245 18.81 -4.72 7.63
N GLN A 246 19.44 -5.82 7.23
CA GLN A 246 20.83 -6.11 7.56
C GLN A 246 21.64 -6.11 6.27
N ILE A 247 22.60 -5.20 6.15
CA ILE A 247 23.41 -5.01 4.94
C ILE A 247 24.85 -5.48 5.22
N ASN A 248 25.39 -6.33 4.34
CA ASN A 248 26.76 -6.81 4.38
C ASN A 248 27.38 -6.74 2.98
N GLY A 249 27.98 -5.59 2.66
CA GLY A 249 28.56 -5.33 1.34
C GLY A 249 27.49 -5.36 0.25
N ASP A 250 27.59 -6.35 -0.63
CA ASP A 250 26.69 -6.53 -1.78
C ASP A 250 25.57 -7.55 -1.50
N GLU A 251 25.43 -8.00 -0.25
CA GLU A 251 24.32 -8.84 0.20
C GLU A 251 23.51 -8.15 1.32
N ALA A 252 22.23 -8.48 1.40
CA ALA A 252 21.36 -8.00 2.47
C ALA A 252 20.27 -8.99 2.84
N VAL A 253 19.74 -8.86 4.05
CA VAL A 253 18.54 -9.57 4.53
C VAL A 253 17.50 -8.56 4.96
N LEU A 254 16.30 -8.65 4.39
CA LEU A 254 15.13 -7.85 4.77
C LEU A 254 14.14 -8.71 5.56
N TYR A 255 13.70 -8.19 6.70
CA TYR A 255 12.64 -8.77 7.50
C TYR A 255 11.40 -7.89 7.43
N GLY A 256 10.25 -8.48 7.17
CA GLY A 256 8.99 -7.76 7.09
C GLY A 256 7.78 -8.56 7.54
N TYR A 257 6.72 -7.88 7.93
CA TYR A 257 5.46 -8.49 8.34
C TYR A 257 4.34 -8.08 7.39
N ARG A 258 3.60 -9.06 6.86
CA ARG A 258 2.43 -8.80 6.01
C ARG A 258 1.25 -8.35 6.86
N ILE A 259 0.67 -7.22 6.52
CA ILE A 259 -0.50 -6.63 7.16
C ILE A 259 -1.74 -7.04 6.37
N GLU A 260 -2.66 -7.75 7.01
CA GLU A 260 -3.85 -8.29 6.32
C GLU A 260 -5.04 -8.47 7.30
N PRO A 261 -5.58 -7.37 7.84
CA PRO A 261 -6.62 -7.41 8.87
C PRO A 261 -7.93 -8.06 8.40
N HIS A 262 -8.22 -8.01 7.09
CA HIS A 262 -9.49 -8.48 6.56
C HIS A 262 -9.63 -10.02 6.57
N ARG A 263 -8.53 -10.78 6.48
CA ARG A 263 -8.55 -12.27 6.39
C ARG A 263 -8.43 -13.00 7.71
N LEU A 264 -8.54 -12.28 8.81
CA LEU A 264 -8.44 -12.86 10.14
C LEU A 264 -9.83 -13.36 10.56
N GLY A 265 -10.20 -14.54 10.08
CA GLY A 265 -11.54 -15.12 10.28
C GLY A 265 -11.96 -15.23 11.75
N SER A 266 -11.01 -15.34 12.68
CA SER A 266 -11.28 -15.44 14.13
C SER A 266 -11.12 -14.12 14.90
N LYS A 267 -10.77 -13.02 14.24
CA LYS A 267 -10.51 -11.75 14.93
C LYS A 267 -11.58 -10.73 14.60
N ASN A 268 -12.39 -10.43 15.62
CA ASN A 268 -13.35 -9.35 15.57
C ASN A 268 -12.66 -8.07 16.04
N LEU A 269 -12.62 -7.09 15.14
CA LEU A 269 -12.29 -5.73 15.53
C LEU A 269 -13.35 -5.25 16.53
N ASN A 270 -12.92 -4.90 17.72
CA ASN A 270 -13.77 -4.44 18.81
C ASN A 270 -13.07 -3.30 19.56
N ARG A 271 -13.70 -2.80 20.63
CA ARG A 271 -13.18 -1.66 21.40
C ARG A 271 -11.81 -1.95 22.04
N ASP A 272 -11.48 -3.20 22.31
CA ASP A 272 -10.22 -3.60 22.94
C ASP A 272 -9.10 -3.84 21.92
N THR A 273 -9.47 -4.23 20.69
CA THR A 273 -8.52 -4.59 19.63
C THR A 273 -8.37 -3.50 18.57
N LEU A 274 -9.14 -2.41 18.62
CA LEU A 274 -9.16 -1.39 17.59
C LEU A 274 -7.79 -0.75 17.35
N HIS A 275 -6.90 -0.72 18.34
CA HIS A 275 -5.57 -0.11 18.24
C HIS A 275 -4.51 -1.04 17.63
N GLN A 276 -4.76 -2.35 17.61
CA GLN A 276 -3.76 -3.35 17.23
C GLN A 276 -3.51 -3.38 15.71
N SER A 277 -2.27 -3.73 15.33
CA SER A 277 -1.93 -4.19 13.98
C SER A 277 -1.99 -5.70 13.96
N PHE A 278 -2.66 -6.25 12.96
CA PHE A 278 -2.68 -7.68 12.75
C PHE A 278 -1.87 -8.07 11.53
N TYR A 279 -1.08 -9.12 11.70
CA TYR A 279 -0.20 -9.65 10.68
C TYR A 279 -0.58 -11.07 10.31
N SER A 280 -0.39 -11.43 9.05
CA SER A 280 -0.71 -12.76 8.51
C SER A 280 0.51 -13.55 8.03
N ALA A 281 1.68 -12.92 7.95
CA ALA A 281 2.91 -13.60 7.58
C ALA A 281 4.17 -12.83 8.03
N LYS A 282 5.26 -13.59 8.21
CA LYS A 282 6.63 -13.09 8.36
C LYS A 282 7.38 -13.35 7.04
N TYR A 283 8.08 -12.33 6.56
CA TYR A 283 9.00 -12.39 5.43
C TYR A 283 10.45 -12.35 5.93
N LYS A 284 11.30 -13.18 5.32
CA LYS A 284 12.75 -13.03 5.32
C LYS A 284 13.22 -13.12 3.87
N ASN A 285 13.63 -12.00 3.30
CA ASN A 285 14.08 -11.94 1.92
C ASN A 285 15.58 -11.73 1.88
N LEU A 286 16.28 -12.50 1.05
CA LEU A 286 17.71 -12.36 0.84
C LEU A 286 17.91 -11.63 -0.49
N LEU A 287 18.73 -10.59 -0.45
CA LEU A 287 19.00 -9.71 -1.57
C LEU A 287 20.49 -9.68 -1.88
N LYS A 288 20.81 -9.50 -3.16
CA LYS A 288 22.16 -9.25 -3.65
C LYS A 288 22.16 -8.09 -4.62
N LYS A 289 23.28 -7.37 -4.74
CA LYS A 289 23.46 -6.38 -5.81
C LYS A 289 23.79 -7.06 -7.13
N VAL A 290 23.07 -6.69 -8.16
CA VAL A 290 23.31 -7.08 -9.55
C VAL A 290 23.36 -5.80 -10.38
N ASP A 291 24.48 -5.51 -11.01
CA ASP A 291 24.70 -4.31 -11.82
C ASP A 291 24.36 -2.99 -11.08
N GLY A 292 24.65 -2.95 -9.78
CA GLY A 292 24.40 -1.79 -8.92
C GLY A 292 22.97 -1.71 -8.36
N GLU A 293 22.08 -2.63 -8.70
CA GLU A 293 20.71 -2.68 -8.18
C GLU A 293 20.51 -3.84 -7.20
N TRP A 294 19.79 -3.60 -6.10
CA TRP A 294 19.37 -4.66 -5.20
C TRP A 294 18.28 -5.52 -5.86
N LYS A 295 18.46 -6.84 -5.82
CA LYS A 295 17.49 -7.85 -6.29
C LYS A 295 17.34 -8.93 -5.24
N MET A 296 16.12 -9.38 -4.98
CA MET A 296 15.90 -10.59 -4.18
C MET A 296 16.39 -11.82 -4.94
N TYR A 297 17.07 -12.74 -4.25
CA TYR A 297 17.43 -14.06 -4.79
C TYR A 297 16.82 -15.22 -3.98
N GLU A 298 16.38 -14.95 -2.74
CA GLU A 298 15.46 -15.83 -2.01
C GLU A 298 14.34 -15.04 -1.34
N ILE A 299 13.13 -15.61 -1.35
CA ILE A 299 11.96 -15.11 -0.63
C ILE A 299 11.53 -16.20 0.34
N HIS A 300 11.53 -15.93 1.65
CA HIS A 300 11.00 -16.86 2.65
C HIS A 300 9.70 -16.29 3.22
N TYR A 301 8.60 -16.99 2.96
CA TYR A 301 7.27 -16.65 3.45
C TYR A 301 6.82 -17.65 4.50
N GLN A 302 6.60 -17.18 5.72
CA GLN A 302 6.01 -17.97 6.79
C GLN A 302 4.63 -17.39 7.13
N SER A 303 3.57 -18.10 6.76
CA SER A 303 2.21 -17.73 7.16
C SER A 303 2.01 -17.93 8.66
N GLY A 304 1.20 -17.06 9.25
CA GLY A 304 0.88 -17.14 10.68
C GLY A 304 0.22 -15.86 11.14
N VAL A 305 -0.78 -16.00 12.01
CA VAL A 305 -1.50 -14.84 12.55
C VAL A 305 -0.83 -14.36 13.83
N PHE A 306 -0.38 -13.10 13.84
CA PHE A 306 0.25 -12.49 15.00
C PHE A 306 -0.08 -10.99 15.13
N PHE A 307 0.30 -10.39 16.25
CA PHE A 307 0.12 -8.97 16.54
C PHE A 307 1.21 -8.50 17.51
N GLU A 308 1.49 -7.21 17.48
CA GLU A 308 2.40 -6.56 18.43
C GLU A 308 1.65 -6.24 19.72
N ASN A 309 2.23 -6.58 20.87
CA ASN A 309 1.78 -6.07 22.18
C ASN A 309 2.43 -4.71 22.46
N ASP A 310 1.88 -3.94 23.40
CA ASP A 310 2.36 -2.60 23.78
C ASP A 310 3.84 -2.53 24.21
N ASN A 311 4.46 -3.68 24.50
CA ASN A 311 5.88 -3.81 24.87
C ASN A 311 6.79 -4.24 23.69
N GLY A 312 6.30 -4.23 22.45
CA GLY A 312 7.05 -4.66 21.26
C GLY A 312 7.29 -6.18 21.13
N LYS A 313 6.64 -7.00 21.97
CA LYS A 313 6.67 -8.48 21.90
C LYS A 313 5.46 -9.01 21.12
N HIS A 314 5.58 -10.11 20.38
CA HIS A 314 4.43 -10.71 19.68
C HIS A 314 3.79 -11.83 20.51
N TYR A 315 2.46 -11.87 20.54
CA TYR A 315 1.70 -12.82 21.38
C TYR A 315 1.90 -14.31 21.02
N VAL A 316 2.27 -14.61 19.78
CA VAL A 316 2.58 -15.99 19.34
C VAL A 316 4.08 -16.32 19.38
N ASP A 317 4.94 -15.39 19.78
CA ASP A 317 6.35 -15.75 20.10
C ASP A 317 6.45 -16.51 21.44
N THR A 318 5.34 -16.65 22.18
CA THR A 318 5.25 -17.32 23.49
C THR A 318 4.53 -18.68 23.48
N ILE A 319 4.25 -19.25 22.31
CA ILE A 319 3.67 -20.61 22.17
C ILE A 319 4.69 -21.53 21.52
#